data_AF-A0A370GT92-F1
#
_entry.id   AF-A0A370GT92-F1
#
_cell.length_a   1.000
_cell.length_b   1.000
_cell.length_c   1.000
_cell.angle_alpha   90.00
_cell.angle_beta   90.00
_cell.angle_gamma   90.00
#
_symmetry.space_group_name_H-M   'P 1'
#
loop_
_entity.id
_entity.type
_entity.pdbx_description
1 polymer ?
#
loop_
_entity_poly.entity_id
_entity_poly.type
_entity_poly.pdbx_seq_one_letter_code
_entity_poly.pdbx_strand_id
1 'polypeptide(L)'
;MSEILYDQKAMDRLFDELKANGSKINGEIDALQSAAKSFHDNLGGEQAQASFQQASDKMNEALADTRQKLDALAGKVESAKNAALEADGRVGDGFAGF
;
A
#
# COMPACT_ATOMS: atom_id res chain seq x y z
N MET A 1 -0.85 -8.55 34.70
CA MET A 1 -1.45 -7.84 33.54
C MET A 1 -0.37 -7.77 32.50
N SER A 2 -0.51 -8.48 31.38
CA SER A 2 0.43 -8.31 30.26
C SER A 2 0.22 -6.90 29.75
N GLU A 3 1.11 -5.99 30.13
CA GLU A 3 1.37 -4.77 29.41
C GLU A 3 1.46 -5.15 27.93
N ILE A 4 0.47 -4.77 27.14
CA ILE A 4 0.69 -4.59 25.71
C ILE A 4 1.55 -3.33 25.64
N LEU A 5 2.81 -3.46 26.04
CA LEU A 5 3.82 -2.42 25.87
C LEU A 5 3.89 -2.24 24.35
N TYR A 6 3.48 -1.07 23.89
CA TYR A 6 3.56 -0.74 22.49
C TYR A 6 5.04 -0.77 22.10
N ASP A 7 5.49 -1.84 21.43
CA ASP A 7 6.86 -1.88 20.92
C ASP A 7 6.93 -0.93 19.72
N GLN A 8 7.17 0.34 20.03
CA GLN A 8 7.27 1.44 19.08
C GLN A 8 8.22 1.09 17.93
N LYS A 9 9.31 0.36 18.21
CA LYS A 9 10.26 -0.08 17.17
C LYS A 9 9.66 -1.14 16.26
N ALA A 10 8.85 -2.06 16.78
CA ALA A 10 8.16 -3.05 15.95
C ALA A 10 7.12 -2.39 15.04
N MET A 11 6.38 -1.41 15.54
CA MET A 11 5.37 -0.67 14.76
C MET A 11 6.00 0.25 13.71
N ASP A 12 7.10 0.93 14.04
CA ASP A 12 7.88 1.70 13.07
C ASP A 12 8.38 0.81 11.94
N ARG A 13 8.90 -0.37 12.28
CA ARG A 13 9.40 -1.34 11.30
C ARG A 13 8.27 -1.87 10.40
N LEU A 14 7.12 -2.21 10.97
CA LEU A 14 5.94 -2.64 10.20
C LEU A 14 5.44 -1.54 9.25
N PHE A 15 5.48 -0.27 9.69
CA PHE A 15 5.11 0.86 8.84
C PHE A 15 6.09 1.07 7.69
N ASP A 16 7.39 1.00 7.98
CA ASP A 16 8.44 1.13 6.97
C ASP A 16 8.37 -0.02 5.96
N GLU A 17 8.15 -1.25 6.43
CA GLU A 17 7.93 -2.42 5.58
C GLU A 17 6.67 -2.27 4.71
N LEU A 18 5.57 -1.76 5.29
CA LEU A 18 4.34 -1.49 4.54
C LEU A 18 4.59 -0.46 3.43
N LYS A 19 5.28 0.65 3.74
CA LYS A 19 5.63 1.67 2.75
C LYS A 19 6.56 1.15 1.67
N ALA A 20 7.56 0.37 2.05
CA ALA A 20 8.50 -0.25 1.11
C ALA A 20 7.78 -1.24 0.18
N ASN A 21 6.94 -2.11 0.72
CA ASN A 21 6.16 -3.06 -0.05
C ASN A 21 5.12 -2.36 -0.95
N GLY A 22 4.44 -1.33 -0.45
CA GLY A 22 3.51 -0.52 -1.25
C GLY A 22 4.21 0.17 -2.42
N SER A 23 5.40 0.75 -2.18
CA SER A 23 6.21 1.37 -3.23
C SER A 23 6.67 0.34 -4.28
N LYS A 24 7.05 -0.86 -3.82
CA LYS A 24 7.42 -1.96 -4.72
C LYS A 24 6.24 -2.39 -5.60
N ILE A 25 5.06 -2.58 -5.02
CA ILE A 25 3.86 -2.94 -5.77
C ILE A 25 3.52 -1.84 -6.79
N ASN A 26 3.63 -0.57 -6.41
CA ASN A 26 3.41 0.55 -7.34
C ASN A 26 4.35 0.49 -8.55
N GLY A 27 5.64 0.20 -8.32
CA GLY A 27 6.61 0.01 -9.39
C GLY A 27 6.34 -1.22 -10.26
N GLU A 28 5.89 -2.32 -9.67
CA GLU A 28 5.48 -3.52 -10.42
C GLU A 28 4.23 -3.25 -11.29
N ILE A 29 3.28 -2.46 -10.79
CA ILE A 29 2.12 -1.99 -11.57
C ILE A 29 2.58 -1.17 -12.77
N ASP A 30 3.48 -0.20 -12.58
CA ASP A 30 4.01 0.62 -13.68
C ASP A 30 4.73 -0.22 -14.74
N ALA A 31 5.55 -1.18 -14.29
CA ALA A 31 6.24 -2.11 -15.18
C ALA A 31 5.25 -2.96 -15.99
N LEU A 32 4.20 -3.48 -15.35
CA LEU A 32 3.17 -4.27 -16.00
C LEU A 32 2.39 -3.46 -17.04
N GLN A 33 2.03 -2.21 -16.71
CA GLN A 33 1.35 -1.30 -17.63
C GLN A 33 2.22 -0.97 -18.85
N SER A 34 3.51 -0.70 -18.64
CA SER A 34 4.46 -0.46 -19.72
C SER A 34 4.66 -1.70 -20.61
N ALA A 35 4.74 -2.90 -20.00
CA ALA A 35 4.85 -4.15 -20.72
C ALA A 35 3.59 -4.46 -21.53
N ALA A 36 2.41 -4.25 -20.95
CA ALA A 36 1.13 -4.42 -21.63
C ALA A 36 1.00 -3.48 -22.83
N LYS A 37 1.37 -2.20 -22.67
CA LYS A 37 1.42 -1.24 -23.78
C LYS A 37 2.36 -1.70 -24.89
N SER A 38 3.58 -2.13 -24.52
CA SER A 38 4.56 -2.63 -25.50
C SER A 38 4.05 -3.88 -26.22
N PHE A 39 3.34 -4.77 -25.52
CA PHE A 39 2.73 -5.94 -26.13
C PHE A 39 1.61 -5.57 -27.09
N HIS A 40 0.73 -4.64 -26.71
CA HIS A 40 -0.31 -4.10 -27.58
C HIS A 40 0.26 -3.51 -28.87
N ASP A 41 1.30 -2.68 -28.75
CA ASP A 41 1.92 -2.00 -29.90
C ASP A 41 2.63 -2.99 -30.84
N ASN A 42 3.05 -4.16 -30.33
CA ASN A 42 3.67 -5.24 -31.11
C ASN A 42 2.69 -6.31 -31.59
N LEU A 43 1.41 -6.25 -31.20
CA LEU A 43 0.40 -7.18 -31.68
C LEU A 43 0.10 -6.93 -33.16
N GLY A 44 0.24 -7.97 -33.97
CA GLY A 44 -0.17 -7.97 -35.36
C GLY A 44 -1.68 -8.19 -35.50
N GLY A 45 -2.36 -7.25 -36.17
CA GLY A 45 -3.77 -7.36 -36.52
C GLY A 45 -4.73 -6.65 -35.55
N GLU A 46 -5.65 -5.87 -36.11
CA GLU A 46 -6.58 -5.01 -35.37
C GLU A 46 -7.46 -5.79 -34.39
N GLN A 47 -7.87 -7.01 -34.73
CA GLN A 47 -8.74 -7.81 -33.88
C GLN A 47 -8.03 -8.37 -32.64
N ALA A 48 -6.73 -8.68 -32.76
CA ALA A 48 -5.92 -9.10 -31.64
C ALA A 48 -5.61 -7.91 -30.70
N GLN A 49 -5.33 -6.75 -31.28
CA GLN A 49 -5.16 -5.50 -30.53
C GLN A 49 -6.43 -5.13 -29.75
N ALA A 50 -7.61 -5.15 -30.38
CA ALA A 50 -8.88 -4.83 -29.71
C ALA A 50 -9.20 -5.79 -28.55
N SER A 51 -8.98 -7.10 -28.75
CA SER A 51 -9.18 -8.11 -27.70
C SER A 51 -8.21 -7.93 -26.54
N PHE A 52 -6.94 -7.63 -26.83
CA PHE A 52 -5.92 -7.38 -25.82
C PHE A 52 -6.19 -6.07 -25.07
N GLN A 53 -6.59 -5.01 -25.77
CA GLN A 53 -6.93 -3.72 -25.18
C GLN A 53 -8.03 -3.87 -24.13
N GLN A 54 -9.11 -4.59 -24.42
CA GLN A 54 -10.17 -4.86 -23.44
C GLN A 54 -9.66 -5.59 -22.19
N ALA A 55 -8.75 -6.56 -22.36
CA ALA A 55 -8.17 -7.28 -21.23
C ALA A 55 -7.22 -6.38 -20.42
N SER A 56 -6.41 -5.59 -21.10
CA SER A 56 -5.49 -4.63 -20.50
C SER A 56 -6.23 -3.54 -19.72
N ASP A 57 -7.38 -3.09 -20.21
CA ASP A 57 -8.19 -2.07 -19.53
C ASP A 57 -8.76 -2.59 -18.21
N LYS A 58 -9.32 -3.81 -18.21
CA LYS A 58 -9.78 -4.46 -16.97
C LYS A 58 -8.65 -4.69 -15.97
N MET A 59 -7.47 -5.06 -16.48
CA MET A 59 -6.27 -5.20 -15.65
C MET A 59 -5.90 -3.84 -15.04
N ASN A 60 -5.88 -2.77 -15.84
CA ASN A 60 -5.57 -1.41 -15.37
C ASN A 60 -6.56 -0.92 -14.30
N GLU A 61 -7.85 -1.20 -14.46
CA GLU A 61 -8.88 -0.90 -13.43
C GLU A 61 -8.60 -1.64 -12.12
N ALA A 62 -8.29 -2.94 -12.19
CA ALA A 62 -7.97 -3.74 -10.99
C ALA A 62 -6.68 -3.27 -10.30
N LEU A 63 -5.68 -2.84 -11.07
CA LEU A 63 -4.44 -2.29 -10.52
C LEU A 63 -4.66 -0.91 -9.89
N ALA A 64 -5.53 -0.07 -10.47
CA ALA A 64 -5.91 1.21 -9.89
C ALA A 64 -6.65 1.02 -8.55
N ASP A 65 -7.58 0.07 -8.46
CA ASP A 65 -8.23 -0.31 -7.20
C ASP A 65 -7.22 -0.82 -6.17
N THR A 66 -6.23 -1.61 -6.60
CA THR A 66 -5.14 -2.07 -5.74
C THR A 66 -4.32 -0.91 -5.18
N ARG A 67 -3.99 0.10 -6.00
CA ARG A 67 -3.32 1.33 -5.54
C ARG A 67 -4.12 2.05 -4.47
N GLN A 68 -5.41 2.27 -4.72
CA GLN A 68 -6.29 2.92 -3.75
C GLN A 68 -6.35 2.17 -2.41
N LYS A 69 -6.39 0.83 -2.45
CA LYS A 69 -6.37 0.00 -1.25
C LYS A 69 -5.04 0.09 -0.49
N LEU A 70 -3.91 0.13 -1.20
CA LEU A 70 -2.59 0.31 -0.59
C LEU A 70 -2.47 1.67 0.09
N ASP A 71 -2.92 2.74 -0.58
CA ASP A 71 -2.90 4.09 -0.01
C ASP A 71 -3.80 4.20 1.23
N ALA A 72 -5.01 3.61 1.16
CA ALA A 72 -5.92 3.56 2.30
C ALA A 72 -5.35 2.74 3.47
N LEU A 73 -4.65 1.64 3.18
CA LEU A 73 -3.98 0.84 4.20
C LEU A 73 -2.84 1.61 4.85
N ALA A 74 -2.01 2.30 4.06
CA ALA A 74 -0.93 3.14 4.58
C ALA A 74 -1.46 4.24 5.51
N GLY A 75 -2.53 4.94 5.13
CA GLY A 75 -3.15 5.97 5.96
C GLY A 75 -3.76 5.42 7.26
N LYS A 76 -4.35 4.21 7.22
CA LYS A 76 -4.87 3.55 8.43
C LYS A 76 -3.75 3.14 9.38
N VAL A 77 -2.64 2.63 8.88
CA VAL A 77 -1.49 2.25 9.71
C VAL A 77 -0.84 3.49 10.32
N GLU A 78 -0.70 4.58 9.57
CA GLU A 78 -0.21 5.86 10.10
C GLU A 78 -1.11 6.41 11.21
N SER A 79 -2.44 6.37 11.00
CA SER A 79 -3.41 6.78 12.02
C SER A 79 -3.33 5.91 13.28
N ALA A 80 -3.19 4.59 13.13
CA ALA A 80 -3.04 3.66 14.24
C ALA A 80 -1.73 3.88 15.02
N LYS A 81 -0.63 4.21 14.32
CA LYS A 81 0.64 4.60 14.92
C LYS A 81 0.48 5.88 15.76
N ASN A 82 -0.14 6.91 15.21
CA ASN A 82 -0.33 8.18 15.93
C ASN A 82 -1.22 7.99 17.17
N ALA A 83 -2.34 7.26 17.04
CA ALA A 83 -3.24 7.00 18.16
C ALA A 83 -2.56 6.24 19.30
N ALA A 84 -1.66 5.32 18.98
CA ALA A 84 -0.93 4.59 19.99
C ALA A 84 0.16 5.41 20.69
N LEU A 85 0.88 6.27 19.95
CA LEU A 85 1.82 7.22 20.54
C LEU A 85 1.11 8.17 21.52
N GLU A 86 -0.09 8.65 21.17
CA GLU A 86 -0.90 9.49 22.06
C GLU A 86 -1.38 8.73 23.31
N ALA A 87 -1.76 7.46 23.17
CA ALA A 87 -2.17 6.63 24.29
C ALA A 87 -1.00 6.37 25.25
N ASP A 88 0.19 6.07 24.73
CA ASP A 88 1.39 5.86 25.53
C ASP A 88 1.82 7.14 26.27
N GLY A 89 1.77 8.29 25.59
CA GLY A 89 2.05 9.60 26.21
C GLY A 89 1.09 9.95 27.36
N ARG A 90 -0.22 9.69 27.21
CA ARG A 90 -1.21 9.91 28.28
C ARG A 90 -1.00 9.00 29.48
N VAL A 91 -0.57 7.75 29.26
CA VAL A 91 -0.26 6.82 30.35
C VAL A 91 1.01 7.28 31.08
N GLY A 92 2.04 7.70 30.37
CA GLY A 92 3.28 8.27 30.95
C GLY A 92 3.03 9.51 31.81
N ASP A 93 2.23 10.47 31.32
CA ASP A 93 1.85 11.67 32.10
C ASP A 93 0.96 11.33 33.30
N GLY A 94 0.10 10.31 33.18
CA GLY A 94 -0.76 9.83 34.26
C GLY A 94 0.02 9.21 35.42
N PHE A 95 1.21 8.63 35.18
CA PHE A 95 2.10 8.12 36.23
C PHE A 95 3.05 9.18 36.80
N ALA A 96 3.37 10.25 36.05
CA ALA A 96 4.20 11.35 36.53
C ALA A 96 3.47 12.33 37.48
N GLY A 97 2.14 12.21 37.57
CA GLY A 97 1.28 13.03 38.44
C GLY A 97 0.91 12.41 39.80
N PHE A 98 1.47 11.25 40.17
CA PHE A 98 1.28 10.60 41.48
C PHE A 98 2.55 10.63 42.32
#